data_AF-A0A1C0SX59-F1
#
_entry.id   AF-A0A1C0SX59-F1
#
_cell.length_a   1.000
_cell.length_b   1.000
_cell.length_c   1.000
_cell.angle_alpha   90.00
_cell.angle_beta   90.00
_cell.angle_gamma   90.00
#
_symmetry.space_group_name_H-M   'P 1'
#
loop_
_entity.id
_entity.type
_entity.pdbx_description
1 polymer ?
#
loop_
_entity_poly.entity_id
_entity_poly.type
_entity_poly.pdbx_seq_one_letter_code
_entity_poly.pdbx_strand_id
1 'polypeptide(L)'
;MNALNCLPKKTRKTLEDIGNCWRLEVGSKHIRIIVNETMAGIVPKRVRGDGSGLPGRQELNVISQIRRAARGAASNRRLAVAV
;
A
#
# COMPACT_ATOMS: atom_id res chain seq x y z
N MET A 1 -3.71 -1.71 18.09
CA MET A 1 -4.29 -2.33 16.88
C MET A 1 -3.30 -2.18 15.73
N ASN A 2 -2.82 -3.28 15.13
CA ASN A 2 -1.93 -3.20 13.97
C ASN A 2 -2.69 -2.65 12.76
N ALA A 3 -2.22 -1.54 12.16
CA ALA A 3 -2.82 -0.93 10.97
C ALA A 3 -2.91 -1.90 9.78
N LEU A 4 -1.96 -2.83 9.68
CA LEU A 4 -1.96 -3.97 8.76
C LEU A 4 -3.25 -4.81 8.84
N ASN A 5 -3.80 -4.98 10.04
CA ASN A 5 -5.00 -5.79 10.25
C ASN A 5 -6.27 -5.14 9.68
N CYS A 6 -6.23 -3.83 9.45
CA CYS A 6 -7.31 -3.07 8.82
C CYS A 6 -7.27 -3.13 7.28
N LEU A 7 -6.19 -3.66 6.69
CA LEU A 7 -6.05 -3.80 5.25
C LEU A 7 -6.73 -5.07 4.73
N PRO A 8 -7.26 -5.04 3.48
CA PRO A 8 -7.70 -6.24 2.78
C PRO A 8 -6.62 -7.32 2.70
N LYS A 9 -7.04 -8.59 2.66
CA LYS A 9 -6.11 -9.74 2.65
C LYS A 9 -5.10 -9.68 1.51
N LYS A 10 -5.51 -9.32 0.28
CA LYS A 10 -4.59 -9.28 -0.87
C LYS A 10 -3.62 -8.11 -0.79
N THR A 11 -4.08 -6.95 -0.30
CA THR A 11 -3.23 -5.78 -0.06
C THR A 11 -2.17 -6.09 1.00
N ARG A 12 -2.56 -6.75 2.11
CA ARG A 12 -1.63 -7.19 3.15
C ARG A 12 -0.56 -8.13 2.61
N LYS A 13 -0.98 -9.19 1.90
CA LYS A 13 -0.05 -10.13 1.27
C LYS A 13 0.92 -9.43 0.32
N THR A 14 0.43 -8.48 -0.48
CA THR A 14 1.29 -7.73 -1.40
C THR A 14 2.34 -6.89 -0.66
N LEU A 15 2.00 -6.30 0.49
CA LEU A 15 2.95 -5.54 1.31
C LEU A 15 3.98 -6.48 1.97
N GLU A 16 3.55 -7.65 2.44
CA GLU A 16 4.44 -8.70 2.95
C GLU A 16 5.41 -9.18 1.86
N ASP A 17 4.92 -9.43 0.64
CA ASP A 17 5.73 -9.85 -0.52
C ASP A 17 6.80 -8.81 -0.91
N ILE A 18 6.54 -7.53 -0.65
CA ILE A 18 7.44 -6.41 -0.98
C ILE A 18 8.48 -6.14 0.13
N GLY A 19 8.30 -6.69 1.33
CA GLY A 19 9.23 -6.54 2.44
C GLY A 19 9.18 -5.16 3.10
N ASN A 20 10.31 -4.66 3.62
CA ASN A 20 10.34 -3.52 4.54
C ASN A 20 10.28 -2.12 3.89
N CYS A 21 9.95 -2.00 2.60
CA CYS A 21 9.97 -0.71 1.90
C CYS A 21 8.63 0.04 1.90
N TRP A 22 7.78 -0.20 2.90
CA TRP A 22 6.49 0.47 3.05
C TRP A 22 6.25 0.96 4.47
N ARG A 23 5.38 1.96 4.59
CA ARG A 23 4.85 2.47 5.86
C ARG A 23 3.35 2.76 5.71
N LEU A 24 2.63 2.62 6.83
CA LEU A 24 1.20 2.91 6.90
C LEU A 24 0.98 4.16 7.75
N GLU A 25 0.27 5.14 7.19
CA GLU A 25 -0.20 6.28 7.97
C GLU A 25 -1.68 6.12 8.25
N VAL A 26 -2.03 5.99 9.53
CA VAL A 26 -3.42 5.84 9.97
C VAL A 26 -4.01 7.23 10.22
N GLY A 27 -4.87 7.68 9.32
CA GLY A 27 -5.70 8.86 9.52
C GLY A 27 -6.96 8.56 10.33
N SER A 28 -7.79 9.60 10.49
CA SER A 28 -9.09 9.50 11.18
C SER A 28 -10.07 8.59 10.46
N LYS A 29 -10.19 8.71 9.12
CA LYS A 29 -11.14 7.95 8.27
C LYS A 29 -10.47 7.00 7.27
N HIS A 30 -9.17 7.15 7.02
CA HIS A 30 -8.45 6.41 5.97
C HIS A 30 -7.06 6.00 6.44
N ILE A 31 -6.52 4.94 5.85
CA ILE A 31 -5.13 4.50 5.98
C ILE A 31 -4.44 4.78 4.65
N ARG A 32 -3.34 5.54 4.68
CA ARG A 32 -2.49 5.76 3.52
C ARG A 32 -1.39 4.70 3.52
N ILE A 33 -1.14 4.15 2.34
CA ILE A 33 -0.09 3.18 2.08
C ILE A 33 1.02 3.92 1.33
N ILE A 34 2.19 3.97 1.92
CA ILE A 34 3.35 4.65 1.36
C ILE A 34 4.42 3.59 1.11
N VAL A 35 4.94 3.53 -0.11
CA VAL A 35 5.96 2.56 -0.54
C VAL A 35 7.12 3.36 -1.13
N ASN A 36 8.34 3.16 -0.62
CA ASN A 36 9.53 3.93 -1.00
C ASN A 36 9.27 5.45 -1.04
N GLU A 37 8.72 5.98 0.07
CA GLU A 37 8.36 7.41 0.21
C GLU A 37 7.31 7.94 -0.77
N THR A 38 6.79 7.07 -1.66
CA THR A 38 5.75 7.40 -2.62
C THR A 38 4.39 6.95 -2.10
N MET A 39 3.38 7.82 -2.20
CA MET A 39 2.01 7.44 -1.86
C MET A 39 1.49 6.42 -2.89
N ALA A 40 1.31 5.17 -2.43
CA ALA A 40 0.94 4.04 -3.26
C ALA A 40 -0.56 3.69 -3.17
N GLY A 41 -1.29 4.22 -2.20
CA GLY A 41 -2.73 4.01 -2.13
C GLY A 41 -3.36 4.61 -0.88
N ILE A 42 -4.68 4.79 -0.93
CA ILE A 42 -5.50 5.23 0.19
C ILE A 42 -6.63 4.21 0.33
N VAL A 43 -6.79 3.66 1.54
CA VAL A 43 -7.90 2.75 1.85
C VAL A 43 -8.71 3.30 3.02
N PRO A 44 -10.03 3.11 3.05
CA PRO A 44 -10.85 3.48 4.20
C PRO A 44 -10.42 2.68 5.42
N LYS A 45 -10.36 3.35 6.57
CA LYS A 45 -10.05 2.74 7.86
C LYS A 45 -11.25 1.91 8.28
N ARG A 46 -11.18 0.59 8.11
CA ARG A 46 -12.27 -0.27 8.58
C ARG A 46 -12.31 -0.31 10.09
N VAL A 47 -13.49 -0.05 10.62
CA VAL A 47 -13.87 -0.44 11.97
C VAL A 47 -14.26 -1.91 11.89
N ARG A 48 -13.77 -2.72 12.84
CA ARG A 48 -13.97 -4.17 12.88
C ARG A 48 -15.48 -4.48 12.80
N GLY A 49 -15.96 -5.11 11.72
CA GLY A 49 -17.36 -5.52 11.59
C GLY A 49 -18.01 -5.28 10.22
N ASP A 50 -17.50 -4.37 9.39
CA ASP A 50 -18.11 -4.13 8.08
C ASP A 50 -17.65 -5.15 7.04
N GLY A 51 -18.65 -5.87 6.50
CA GLY A 51 -18.54 -6.88 5.47
C GLY A 51 -17.76 -6.41 4.24
N SER A 52 -17.19 -7.40 3.54
CA SER A 52 -16.46 -7.34 2.25
C SER A 52 -16.25 -5.93 1.69
N GLY A 53 -15.03 -5.39 1.79
CA GLY A 53 -14.15 -5.46 0.62
C GLY A 53 -14.25 -4.14 -0.12
N LEU A 54 -13.15 -3.39 -0.30
CA LEU A 54 -13.16 -2.38 -1.37
C LEU A 54 -13.68 -3.10 -2.63
N PRO A 55 -14.58 -2.49 -3.43
CA PRO A 55 -15.07 -3.15 -4.64
C PRO A 55 -13.86 -3.67 -5.41
N GLY A 56 -13.86 -4.94 -5.83
CA GLY A 56 -12.63 -5.67 -6.19
C GLY A 56 -11.68 -4.94 -7.15
N ARG A 57 -12.20 -4.04 -8.00
CA ARG A 57 -11.42 -3.12 -8.84
C ARG A 57 -10.54 -2.14 -8.06
N GLN A 58 -11.03 -1.55 -6.97
CA GLN A 58 -10.25 -0.63 -6.12
C GLN A 58 -9.12 -1.36 -5.40
N GLU A 59 -9.35 -2.59 -4.90
CA GLU A 59 -8.29 -3.40 -4.29
C GLU A 59 -7.19 -3.72 -5.31
N LEU A 60 -7.55 -4.11 -6.54
CA LEU A 60 -6.60 -4.38 -7.61
C LEU A 60 -5.81 -3.13 -8.04
N ASN A 61 -6.46 -1.96 -8.08
CA ASN A 61 -5.79 -0.70 -8.38
C ASN A 61 -4.73 -0.38 -7.32
N VAL A 62 -5.08 -0.49 -6.03
CA VAL A 62 -4.14 -0.29 -4.92
C VAL A 62 -2.96 -1.27 -5.01
N ILE A 63 -3.22 -2.55 -5.29
CA ILE A 63 -2.15 -3.55 -5.50
C ILE A 63 -1.24 -3.15 -6.67
N SER A 64 -1.81 -2.69 -7.78
CA SER A 64 -1.05 -2.22 -8.95
C SER A 64 -0.16 -1.03 -8.62
N GLN A 65 -0.70 -0.05 -7.88
CA GLN A 65 0.04 1.14 -7.43
C GLN A 65 1.15 0.77 -6.44
N ILE A 66 0.89 -0.14 -5.49
CA ILE A 66 1.90 -0.68 -4.57
C ILE A 66 3.04 -1.34 -5.34
N ARG A 67 2.74 -2.23 -6.29
CA ARG A 67 3.76 -2.88 -7.12
C ARG A 67 4.54 -1.86 -7.97
N ARG A 68 3.86 -0.83 -8.48
CA ARG A 68 4.48 0.24 -9.27
C ARG A 68 5.40 1.09 -8.40
N ALA A 69 4.99 1.48 -7.20
CA ALA A 69 5.81 2.27 -6.28
C ALA A 69 7.02 1.48 -5.76
N ALA A 70 6.85 0.17 -5.52
CA ALA A 70 7.96 -0.73 -5.19
C ALA A 70 9.02 -0.78 -6.31
N ARG A 71 8.59 -0.83 -7.58
CA ARG A 71 9.49 -0.80 -8.74
C ARG A 71 9.99 0.59 -9.13
N GLY A 72 9.20 1.64 -8.91
CA GLY A 72 9.52 3.01 -9.29
C GLY A 72 10.77 3.52 -8.56
N ALA A 73 10.96 3.13 -7.30
CA ALA A 73 12.19 3.39 -6.58
C ALA A 73 13.42 2.67 -7.16
N ALA A 74 13.23 1.48 -7.75
CA ALA A 74 14.31 0.78 -8.46
C ALA A 74 14.69 1.49 -9.77
N SER A 75 13.75 2.17 -10.44
CA SER A 75 14.06 3.03 -11.60
C SER A 75 14.74 4.35 -11.18
N ASN A 76 14.30 4.98 -10.10
CA ASN A 76 14.89 6.25 -9.64
C ASN A 76 16.33 6.04 -9.09
N ARG A 77 16.59 4.91 -8.43
CA ARG A 77 17.96 4.53 -8.02
C ARG A 77 18.90 4.24 -9.19
N ARG A 78 18.39 3.74 -10.32
CA ARG A 78 19.20 3.53 -11.54
C ARG A 78 19.59 4.84 -12.23
N LEU A 79 18.76 5.87 -12.15
CA LEU A 79 19.07 7.19 -12.70
C LEU A 79 20.03 8.01 -11.81
N ALA A 80 20.06 7.75 -10.50
CA ALA A 80 20.96 8.44 -9.57
C ALA A 80 22.43 7.94 -9.60
N VAL A 81 22.73 6.87 -10.34
CA VAL A 81 24.10 6.31 -10.53
C VAL A 81 24.58 6.55 -11.96
N ALA A 82 24.18 7.67 -12.55
CA ALA A 82 24.62 8.11 -13.87
C ALA A 82 25.01 9.60 -13.84
N VAL A 83 25.82 9.98 -12.84
CA VAL A 83 26.55 11.25 -12.80
C VAL A 83 27.96 10.97 -12.29
#